data_AF-A0A5J6VYC0-F1
#
_entry.id   AF-A0A5J6VYC0-F1
#
_cell.length_a   1.000
_cell.length_b   1.000
_cell.length_c   1.000
_cell.angle_alpha   90.00
_cell.angle_beta   90.00
_cell.angle_gamma   90.00
#
_symmetry.space_group_name_H-M   'P 1'
#
loop_
_entity.id
_entity.type
_entity.pdbx_description
1 polymer ?
#
loop_
_entity_poly.entity_id
_entity_poly.type
_entity_poly.pdbx_seq_one_letter_code
_entity_poly.pdbx_strand_id
1 'polypeptide(L)'
;MGNGPAAAVAPLPASERVPVSPHLLLQSAAGRREGGASAVEFAIAAPALLLAILGTFQTALLYQARAQLEVAAQEAVRAGTLHGASLGAIRDGLARGLTPLYTHGRDMTALAQGYAAATLAAQQADIHILNPTQEAFADFQERTRDPDGHWVTGIPSDHLGYRSVQPGQQSGLSIQDATLLKIRVVYHHPLIMPFVDHLFARFGGGAFAQAQGVQDRLLDTFPLSAEAIFRMQSPFTHPEALQALSNLGRPQPGQTSSENAGEGSRESANPGTVPELPEYADEGASCAEDSSPPATEGTNPLLDYINRQGGSGSSNPFSAVSE
;
A
#
# COMPACT_ATOMS: atom_id res chain seq x y z
N MET A 1 0.01 127.51 -12.55
CA MET A 1 0.71 126.49 -13.36
C MET A 1 1.66 125.74 -12.43
N GLY A 2 1.65 124.42 -12.29
CA GLY A 2 0.72 123.42 -12.81
C GLY A 2 1.12 122.01 -12.34
N ASN A 3 0.13 121.14 -12.15
CA ASN A 3 0.23 119.68 -11.97
C ASN A 3 0.85 119.14 -10.65
N GLY A 4 0.02 118.43 -9.88
CA GLY A 4 0.45 117.33 -8.99
C GLY A 4 0.60 116.01 -9.78
N PRO A 5 0.33 114.80 -9.24
CA PRO A 5 -0.37 114.50 -7.97
C PRO A 5 0.30 113.40 -7.09
N ALA A 6 -0.35 113.06 -5.96
CA ALA A 6 -0.48 111.72 -5.33
C ALA A 6 0.78 110.85 -5.02
N ALA A 7 0.82 109.97 -4.01
CA ALA A 7 -0.14 109.54 -3.00
C ALA A 7 0.61 109.19 -1.69
N ALA A 8 -0.12 109.02 -0.59
CA ALA A 8 0.42 108.43 0.64
C ALA A 8 0.57 106.90 0.52
N VAL A 9 1.52 106.32 1.28
CA VAL A 9 1.39 105.11 2.11
C VAL A 9 2.76 104.78 2.75
N ALA A 10 2.78 104.70 4.08
CA ALA A 10 3.79 104.00 4.90
C ALA A 10 3.11 102.70 5.43
N PRO A 11 3.80 101.61 5.87
CA PRO A 11 5.00 101.55 6.72
C PRO A 11 6.11 100.66 6.07
N LEU A 12 7.16 100.05 6.69
CA LEU A 12 7.55 99.67 8.07
C LEU A 12 9.07 99.90 8.30
N PRO A 13 9.57 99.88 9.56
CA PRO A 13 11.00 100.02 9.88
C PRO A 13 11.82 98.74 9.62
N ALA A 14 13.15 98.89 9.64
CA ALA A 14 14.10 97.94 9.09
C ALA A 14 14.71 96.94 10.09
N SER A 15 15.00 95.74 9.57
CA SER A 15 16.24 94.97 9.80
C SER A 15 16.71 94.74 11.25
N GLU A 16 16.24 93.66 11.87
CA GLU A 16 16.99 92.96 12.91
C GLU A 16 17.49 91.60 12.35
N ARG A 17 18.81 91.42 12.30
CA ARG A 17 19.44 90.19 11.78
C ARG A 17 19.72 89.22 12.92
N VAL A 18 18.94 88.15 13.01
CA VAL A 18 19.23 87.02 13.92
C VAL A 18 20.15 86.01 13.22
N PRO A 19 21.35 85.72 13.73
CA PRO A 19 22.17 84.62 13.25
C PRO A 19 21.79 83.32 13.99
N VAL A 20 21.39 82.29 13.25
CA VAL A 20 21.30 80.91 13.78
C VAL A 20 22.24 80.03 12.95
N SER A 21 23.31 79.58 13.59
CA SER A 21 24.35 78.75 12.98
C SER A 21 23.88 77.32 12.72
N PRO A 22 24.43 76.63 11.71
CA PRO A 22 24.00 75.28 11.35
C PRO A 22 24.65 74.22 12.25
N HIS A 23 23.85 73.33 12.82
CA HIS A 23 24.36 72.08 13.38
C HIS A 23 23.70 70.86 12.72
N LEU A 24 24.53 70.26 11.87
CA LEU A 24 24.54 68.89 11.39
C LEU A 24 23.84 67.87 12.30
N LEU A 25 23.09 66.98 11.63
CA LEU A 25 23.10 65.53 11.84
C LEU A 25 23.29 65.03 13.27
N LEU A 26 22.17 64.76 13.93
CA LEU A 26 22.02 63.52 14.69
C LEU A 26 20.57 63.06 14.59
N GLN A 27 20.22 62.60 13.38
CA GLN A 27 19.15 61.63 13.23
C GLN A 27 19.58 60.44 14.09
N SER A 28 18.91 60.24 15.22
CA SER A 28 19.18 59.10 16.09
C SER A 28 18.76 57.85 15.33
N ALA A 29 19.74 57.23 14.68
CA ALA A 29 19.68 55.83 14.33
C ALA A 29 19.59 55.07 15.65
N ALA A 30 18.37 54.97 16.18
CA ALA A 30 18.01 54.03 17.20
C ALA A 30 18.34 52.66 16.60
N GLY A 31 19.50 52.13 16.98
CA GLY A 31 19.97 50.82 16.53
C GLY A 31 18.96 49.78 16.97
N ARG A 32 17.99 49.51 16.09
CA ARG A 32 17.00 48.46 16.29
C ARG A 32 17.81 47.19 16.49
N ARG A 33 17.57 46.51 17.60
CA ARG A 33 18.20 45.22 17.90
C ARG A 33 17.59 44.16 16.97
N GLU A 34 17.95 44.22 15.69
CA GLU A 34 17.50 43.31 14.63
C GLU A 34 18.27 41.98 14.65
N GLY A 35 19.31 41.87 15.51
CA GLY A 35 19.96 40.62 15.86
C GLY A 35 19.07 39.74 16.76
N GLY A 36 18.12 39.01 16.14
CA GLY A 36 17.35 37.98 16.83
C GLY A 36 16.10 37.47 16.09
N ALA A 37 15.43 38.32 15.29
CA ALA A 37 14.17 37.96 14.63
C ALA A 37 14.31 36.70 13.74
N SER A 38 15.30 36.71 12.83
CA SER A 38 15.59 35.58 11.95
C SER A 38 15.96 34.29 12.71
N ALA A 39 16.59 34.39 13.89
CA ALA A 39 16.90 33.23 14.71
C ALA A 39 15.65 32.62 15.37
N VAL A 40 14.69 33.44 15.77
CA VAL A 40 13.38 32.99 16.30
C VAL A 40 12.51 32.42 15.18
N GLU A 41 12.46 33.07 14.03
CA GLU A 41 11.77 32.57 12.83
C GLU A 41 12.33 31.21 12.41
N PHE A 42 13.66 31.05 12.36
CA PHE A 42 14.29 29.76 12.07
C PHE A 42 14.00 28.72 13.16
N ALA A 43 14.02 29.08 14.44
CA ALA A 43 13.71 28.14 15.53
C ALA A 43 12.27 27.60 15.48
N ILE A 44 11.33 28.32 14.87
CA ILE A 44 9.94 27.89 14.67
C ILE A 44 9.78 27.15 13.32
N ALA A 45 10.40 27.66 12.24
CA ALA A 45 10.26 27.10 10.90
C ALA A 45 11.05 25.80 10.70
N ALA A 46 12.26 25.69 11.27
CA ALA A 46 13.12 24.51 11.12
C ALA A 46 12.48 23.19 11.59
N PRO A 47 11.86 23.09 12.80
CA PRO A 47 11.19 21.86 13.20
C PRO A 47 9.96 21.55 12.34
N ALA A 48 9.19 22.55 11.89
CA ALA A 48 8.06 22.34 11.00
C ALA A 48 8.51 21.80 9.62
N LEU A 49 9.58 22.36 9.06
CA LEU A 49 10.18 21.90 7.80
C LEU A 49 10.78 20.49 7.94
N LEU A 50 11.46 20.20 9.04
CA LEU A 50 12.00 18.86 9.34
C LEU A 50 10.88 17.81 9.41
N LEU A 51 9.78 18.11 10.09
CA LEU A 51 8.62 17.22 10.17
C LEU A 51 7.94 17.02 8.81
N ALA A 52 7.84 18.06 7.98
CA ALA A 52 7.31 17.93 6.63
C ALA A 52 8.17 17.00 5.76
N ILE A 53 9.50 17.16 5.78
CA ILE A 53 10.44 16.31 5.05
C ILE A 53 10.39 14.86 5.56
N LEU A 54 10.40 14.65 6.89
CA LEU A 54 10.30 13.31 7.47
C LEU A 54 8.96 12.64 7.13
N GLY A 55 7.87 13.41 7.14
CA GLY A 55 6.55 12.94 6.75
C GLY A 55 6.48 12.45 5.31
N THR A 56 7.08 13.17 4.35
CA THR A 56 7.10 12.72 2.94
C THR A 56 7.96 11.48 2.73
N PHE A 57 9.09 11.34 3.44
CA PHE A 57 9.87 10.10 3.42
C PHE A 57 9.07 8.91 3.98
N GLN A 58 8.34 9.10 5.10
CA GLN A 58 7.52 8.05 5.69
C GLN A 58 6.37 7.61 4.77
N THR A 59 5.69 8.56 4.10
CA THR A 59 4.62 8.22 3.15
C THR A 59 5.16 7.51 1.91
N ALA A 60 6.35 7.87 1.42
CA ALA A 60 7.00 7.18 0.31
C ALA A 60 7.33 5.70 0.63
N LEU A 61 7.85 5.43 1.84
CA LEU A 61 8.11 4.06 2.30
C LEU A 61 6.81 3.24 2.45
N LEU A 62 5.76 3.86 2.99
CA LEU A 62 4.45 3.20 3.13
C LEU A 62 3.81 2.90 1.77
N TYR A 63 3.94 3.83 0.81
CA TYR A 63 3.49 3.62 -0.58
C TYR A 63 4.26 2.46 -1.25
N GLN A 64 5.58 2.37 -1.06
CA GLN A 64 6.37 1.24 -1.57
C GLN A 64 5.91 -0.09 -0.97
N ALA A 65 5.67 -0.16 0.35
CA ALA A 65 5.16 -1.35 1.02
C ALA A 65 3.77 -1.76 0.50
N ARG A 66 2.88 -0.78 0.26
CA ARG A 66 1.56 -1.01 -0.35
C ARG A 66 1.67 -1.55 -1.78
N ALA A 67 2.48 -0.93 -2.64
CA ALA A 67 2.67 -1.38 -4.02
C ALA A 67 3.21 -2.82 -4.08
N GLN A 68 4.11 -3.19 -3.17
CA GLN A 68 4.59 -4.58 -3.05
C GLN A 68 3.48 -5.53 -2.60
N LEU A 69 2.61 -5.12 -1.66
CA LEU A 69 1.46 -5.91 -1.22
C LEU A 69 0.42 -6.11 -2.33
N GLU A 70 0.21 -5.14 -3.21
CA GLU A 70 -0.70 -5.27 -4.36
C GLU A 70 -0.19 -6.31 -5.38
N VAL A 71 1.11 -6.31 -5.69
CA VAL A 71 1.76 -7.38 -6.49
C VAL A 71 1.65 -8.73 -5.77
N ALA A 72 1.85 -8.75 -4.45
CA ALA A 72 1.77 -9.98 -3.67
C ALA A 72 0.34 -10.55 -3.59
N ALA A 73 -0.68 -9.69 -3.54
CA ALA A 73 -2.08 -10.10 -3.64
C ALA A 73 -2.40 -10.69 -5.03
N GLN A 74 -1.81 -10.17 -6.11
CA GLN A 74 -1.96 -10.77 -7.45
C GLN A 74 -1.34 -12.17 -7.51
N GLU A 75 -0.11 -12.37 -7.02
CA GLU A 75 0.51 -13.71 -6.93
C GLU A 75 -0.29 -14.66 -6.03
N ALA A 76 -0.84 -14.16 -4.92
CA ALA A 76 -1.70 -14.92 -4.01
C ALA A 76 -2.98 -15.41 -4.69
N VAL A 77 -3.71 -14.53 -5.40
CA VAL A 77 -4.91 -14.94 -6.15
C VAL A 77 -4.54 -15.87 -7.29
N ARG A 78 -3.45 -15.61 -8.03
CA ARG A 78 -2.98 -16.49 -9.12
C ARG A 78 -2.66 -17.89 -8.62
N ALA A 79 -2.06 -18.02 -7.45
CA ALA A 79 -1.81 -19.32 -6.83
C ALA A 79 -3.12 -20.00 -6.40
N GLY A 80 -4.06 -19.24 -5.83
CA GLY A 80 -5.39 -19.71 -5.45
C GLY A 80 -6.23 -20.21 -6.63
N THR A 81 -6.25 -19.50 -7.76
CA THR A 81 -7.05 -19.88 -8.94
C THR A 81 -6.60 -21.18 -9.60
N LEU A 82 -5.38 -21.64 -9.32
CA LEU A 82 -4.82 -22.90 -9.81
C LEU A 82 -5.02 -24.08 -8.85
N HIS A 83 -5.28 -23.81 -7.56
CA HIS A 83 -5.34 -24.82 -6.49
C HIS A 83 -6.62 -24.72 -5.65
N GLY A 84 -7.76 -24.61 -6.32
CA GLY A 84 -9.09 -24.66 -5.71
C GLY A 84 -9.46 -23.54 -4.75
N ALA A 85 -8.72 -22.43 -4.78
CA ALA A 85 -8.69 -21.35 -3.79
C ALA A 85 -8.26 -21.81 -2.38
N SER A 86 -7.45 -22.88 -2.30
CA SER A 86 -6.85 -23.33 -1.05
C SER A 86 -6.05 -22.21 -0.38
N LEU A 87 -6.32 -21.99 0.92
CA LEU A 87 -5.67 -20.92 1.69
C LEU A 87 -4.14 -21.12 1.78
N GLY A 88 -3.67 -22.37 1.73
CA GLY A 88 -2.25 -22.70 1.62
C GLY A 88 -1.62 -22.12 0.35
N ALA A 89 -2.14 -22.45 -0.84
CA ALA A 89 -1.61 -21.93 -2.09
C ALA A 89 -1.69 -20.39 -2.18
N ILE A 90 -2.78 -19.79 -1.68
CA ILE A 90 -2.91 -18.33 -1.60
C ILE A 90 -1.79 -17.72 -0.73
N ARG A 91 -1.50 -18.31 0.43
CA ARG A 91 -0.39 -17.88 1.30
C ARG A 91 0.98 -18.11 0.67
N ASP A 92 1.18 -19.19 -0.08
CA ASP A 92 2.45 -19.44 -0.79
C ASP A 92 2.66 -18.48 -1.97
N GLY A 93 1.58 -18.04 -2.63
CA GLY A 93 1.61 -16.93 -3.60
C GLY A 93 1.92 -15.59 -2.94
N LEU A 94 1.27 -15.31 -1.80
CA LEU A 94 1.52 -14.11 -1.01
C LEU A 94 2.97 -14.04 -0.52
N ALA A 95 3.53 -15.15 -0.02
CA ALA A 95 4.91 -15.25 0.44
C ALA A 95 5.92 -14.96 -0.68
N ARG A 96 5.72 -15.54 -1.87
CA ARG A 96 6.53 -15.23 -3.07
C ARG A 96 6.48 -13.75 -3.41
N GLY A 97 5.29 -13.16 -3.40
CA GLY A 97 5.11 -11.73 -3.66
C GLY A 97 5.67 -10.79 -2.58
N LEU A 98 5.68 -11.20 -1.31
CA LEU A 98 6.25 -10.43 -0.20
C LEU A 98 7.77 -10.58 -0.08
N THR A 99 8.39 -11.61 -0.68
CA THR A 99 9.83 -11.91 -0.57
C THR A 99 10.75 -10.71 -0.87
N PRO A 100 10.50 -9.84 -1.87
CA PRO A 100 11.32 -8.64 -2.11
C PRO A 100 11.31 -7.63 -0.95
N LEU A 101 10.26 -7.59 -0.13
CA LEU A 101 10.17 -6.70 1.05
C LEU A 101 11.12 -7.13 2.18
N TYR A 102 11.47 -8.42 2.23
CA TYR A 102 12.29 -9.03 3.29
C TYR A 102 13.73 -9.35 2.85
N THR A 103 14.02 -9.33 1.54
CA THR A 103 15.33 -9.72 1.00
C THR A 103 16.34 -8.58 1.11
N HIS A 104 17.13 -8.60 2.18
CA HIS A 104 18.16 -7.59 2.47
C HIS A 104 19.56 -8.09 2.05
N GLY A 105 19.81 -8.22 0.75
CA GLY A 105 21.10 -8.67 0.23
C GLY A 105 21.07 -9.00 -1.26
N ARG A 106 22.20 -9.49 -1.79
CA ARG A 106 22.33 -9.94 -3.18
C ARG A 106 22.72 -11.43 -3.32
N ASP A 107 22.82 -12.14 -2.19
CA ASP A 107 23.24 -13.52 -2.12
C ASP A 107 22.05 -14.47 -1.93
N MET A 108 22.20 -15.73 -2.38
CA MET A 108 21.13 -16.74 -2.28
C MET A 108 20.71 -17.05 -0.83
N THR A 109 21.60 -16.85 0.13
CA THR A 109 21.29 -16.97 1.57
C THR A 109 20.35 -15.87 2.05
N ALA A 110 20.54 -14.63 1.59
CA ALA A 110 19.65 -13.51 1.90
C ALA A 110 18.27 -13.69 1.26
N LEU A 111 18.21 -14.27 0.04
CA LEU A 111 16.95 -14.64 -0.61
C LEU A 111 16.20 -15.74 0.17
N ALA A 112 16.91 -16.80 0.61
CA ALA A 112 16.30 -17.87 1.39
C ALA A 112 15.77 -17.38 2.75
N GLN A 113 16.51 -16.49 3.43
CA GLN A 113 16.07 -15.85 4.67
C GLN A 113 14.89 -14.90 4.44
N GLY A 114 14.93 -14.09 3.37
CA GLY A 114 13.85 -13.19 2.98
C GLY A 114 12.56 -13.95 2.65
N TYR A 115 12.66 -15.08 1.92
CA TYR A 115 11.54 -15.96 1.64
C TYR A 115 10.95 -16.55 2.93
N ALA A 116 11.78 -17.08 3.84
CA ALA A 116 11.31 -17.63 5.10
C ALA A 116 10.58 -16.60 5.99
N ALA A 117 11.08 -15.36 6.04
CA ALA A 117 10.40 -14.25 6.71
C ALA A 117 9.07 -13.88 6.03
N ALA A 118 9.04 -13.84 4.69
CA ALA A 118 7.83 -13.60 3.92
C ALA A 118 6.79 -14.71 4.07
N THR A 119 7.19 -15.98 4.23
CA THR A 119 6.28 -17.09 4.55
C THR A 119 5.63 -16.88 5.92
N LEU A 120 6.40 -16.52 6.96
CA LEU A 120 5.85 -16.22 8.27
C LEU A 120 4.85 -15.05 8.22
N ALA A 121 5.22 -13.98 7.53
CA ALA A 121 4.36 -12.81 7.32
C ALA A 121 3.07 -13.16 6.57
N ALA A 122 3.13 -14.03 5.56
CA ALA A 122 1.95 -14.50 4.83
C ALA A 122 1.04 -15.42 5.66
N GLN A 123 1.58 -16.16 6.63
CA GLN A 123 0.75 -16.92 7.59
C GLN A 123 0.09 -16.00 8.63
N GLN A 124 0.71 -14.86 8.95
CA GLN A 124 0.19 -13.84 9.87
C GLN A 124 -0.75 -12.82 9.20
N ALA A 125 -0.83 -12.80 7.86
CA ALA A 125 -1.73 -11.91 7.13
C ALA A 125 -3.17 -12.43 7.16
N ASP A 126 -4.12 -11.51 7.35
CA ASP A 126 -5.55 -11.81 7.32
C ASP A 126 -6.03 -11.83 5.87
N ILE A 127 -6.44 -13.02 5.41
CA ILE A 127 -6.83 -13.28 4.03
C ILE A 127 -8.33 -13.58 4.00
N HIS A 128 -9.07 -12.74 3.30
CA HIS A 128 -10.52 -12.82 3.16
C HIS A 128 -10.91 -13.11 1.71
N ILE A 129 -11.53 -14.26 1.45
CA ILE A 129 -12.18 -14.53 0.16
C ILE A 129 -13.50 -13.74 0.13
N LEU A 130 -13.63 -12.84 -0.83
CA LEU A 130 -14.80 -11.98 -1.03
C LEU A 130 -15.74 -12.50 -2.13
N ASN A 131 -15.20 -13.26 -3.08
CA ASN A 131 -15.97 -13.97 -4.11
C ASN A 131 -15.19 -15.24 -4.50
N PRO A 132 -15.82 -16.41 -4.72
CA PRO A 132 -17.26 -16.70 -4.53
C PRO A 132 -17.76 -16.43 -3.09
N THR A 133 -19.08 -16.37 -2.91
CA THR A 133 -19.73 -16.34 -1.58
C THR A 133 -20.26 -17.72 -1.22
N GLN A 134 -20.66 -17.93 0.05
CA GLN A 134 -21.30 -19.19 0.48
C GLN A 134 -22.54 -19.51 -0.35
N GLU A 135 -23.34 -18.50 -0.69
CA GLU A 135 -24.54 -18.62 -1.52
C GLU A 135 -24.20 -18.96 -2.97
N ALA A 136 -23.15 -18.35 -3.53
CA ALA A 136 -22.71 -18.65 -4.89
C ALA A 136 -22.16 -20.08 -5.01
N PHE A 137 -21.49 -20.57 -3.97
CA PHE A 137 -21.09 -21.96 -3.86
C PHE A 137 -22.30 -22.89 -3.74
N ALA A 138 -23.31 -22.54 -2.94
CA ALA A 138 -24.54 -23.34 -2.82
C ALA A 138 -25.34 -23.42 -4.14
N ASP A 139 -25.44 -22.32 -4.89
CA ASP A 139 -26.13 -22.26 -6.19
C ASP A 139 -25.41 -23.05 -7.30
N PHE A 140 -24.07 -23.04 -7.32
CA PHE A 140 -23.27 -23.50 -8.48
C PHE A 140 -22.32 -24.67 -8.21
N GLN A 141 -22.29 -25.24 -7.01
CA GLN A 141 -21.53 -26.46 -6.75
C GLN A 141 -22.04 -27.64 -7.60
N GLU A 142 -21.14 -28.30 -8.30
CA GLU A 142 -21.42 -29.57 -8.99
C GLU A 142 -20.27 -30.55 -8.80
N ARG A 143 -20.49 -31.80 -9.23
CA ARG A 143 -19.44 -32.82 -9.24
C ARG A 143 -18.63 -32.67 -10.53
N THR A 144 -17.41 -32.15 -10.40
CA THR A 144 -16.51 -31.85 -11.52
C THR A 144 -15.15 -32.53 -11.31
N ARG A 145 -14.20 -32.31 -12.21
CA ARG A 145 -12.82 -32.81 -12.10
C ARG A 145 -11.85 -31.70 -11.80
N ASP A 146 -10.96 -31.96 -10.84
CA ASP A 146 -9.78 -31.15 -10.58
C ASP A 146 -8.73 -31.31 -11.71
N PRO A 147 -7.68 -30.47 -11.82
CA PRO A 147 -6.65 -30.62 -12.85
C PRO A 147 -5.98 -32.00 -12.90
N ASP A 148 -5.84 -32.67 -11.74
CA ASP A 148 -5.33 -34.05 -11.62
C ASP A 148 -6.33 -35.14 -12.06
N GLY A 149 -7.54 -34.74 -12.48
CA GLY A 149 -8.60 -35.64 -12.97
C GLY A 149 -9.43 -36.32 -11.87
N HIS A 150 -9.16 -36.03 -10.60
CA HIS A 150 -9.95 -36.51 -9.46
C HIS A 150 -11.33 -35.85 -9.40
N TRP A 151 -12.34 -36.62 -8.97
CA TRP A 151 -13.71 -36.10 -8.78
C TRP A 151 -13.82 -35.28 -7.50
N VAL A 152 -14.15 -33.99 -7.65
CA VAL A 152 -14.35 -33.04 -6.56
C VAL A 152 -15.76 -32.43 -6.64
N THR A 153 -16.26 -31.90 -5.53
CA THR A 153 -17.48 -31.07 -5.51
C THR A 153 -17.06 -29.62 -5.37
N GLY A 154 -17.50 -28.77 -6.30
CA GLY A 154 -17.03 -27.39 -6.35
C GLY A 154 -17.70 -26.55 -7.43
N ILE A 155 -17.42 -25.24 -7.45
CA ILE A 155 -17.82 -24.39 -8.57
C ILE A 155 -16.89 -24.73 -9.75
N PRO A 156 -17.41 -25.15 -10.90
CA PRO A 156 -16.61 -25.61 -12.02
C PRO A 156 -15.91 -24.46 -12.77
N SER A 157 -14.73 -24.72 -13.33
CA SER A 157 -14.00 -23.78 -14.20
C SER A 157 -14.13 -24.09 -15.70
N ASP A 158 -14.72 -25.23 -16.07
CA ASP A 158 -14.82 -25.71 -17.45
C ASP A 158 -16.06 -25.16 -18.20
N HIS A 159 -15.95 -25.08 -19.53
CA HIS A 159 -17.04 -24.73 -20.46
C HIS A 159 -17.84 -23.45 -20.12
N LEU A 160 -17.28 -22.51 -19.35
CA LEU A 160 -17.98 -21.33 -18.83
C LEU A 160 -18.67 -20.46 -19.90
N GLY A 161 -18.19 -20.48 -21.15
CA GLY A 161 -18.82 -19.78 -22.29
C GLY A 161 -20.09 -20.46 -22.84
N TYR A 162 -20.34 -21.72 -22.49
CA TYR A 162 -21.54 -22.49 -22.85
C TYR A 162 -22.49 -22.69 -21.67
N ARG A 163 -22.04 -22.43 -20.44
CA ARG A 163 -22.88 -22.54 -19.24
C ARG A 163 -23.88 -21.38 -19.18
N SER A 164 -25.04 -21.67 -18.59
CA SER A 164 -26.14 -20.73 -18.34
C SER A 164 -25.65 -19.42 -17.70
N VAL A 165 -26.14 -18.28 -18.18
CA VAL A 165 -25.87 -16.94 -17.60
C VAL A 165 -26.96 -16.50 -16.62
N GLN A 166 -27.97 -17.35 -16.39
CA GLN A 166 -29.04 -17.10 -15.44
C GLN A 166 -28.47 -16.98 -14.02
N PRO A 167 -28.85 -15.92 -13.27
CA PRO A 167 -28.42 -15.76 -11.88
C PRO A 167 -28.83 -16.92 -10.98
N GLY A 168 -27.96 -17.28 -10.05
CA GLY A 168 -28.25 -18.21 -8.95
C GLY A 168 -29.33 -17.65 -8.03
N GLN A 169 -30.13 -18.53 -7.40
CA GLN A 169 -31.31 -18.10 -6.64
C GLN A 169 -30.94 -17.47 -5.29
N GLN A 170 -29.82 -17.89 -4.70
CA GLN A 170 -29.37 -17.37 -3.40
C GLN A 170 -28.36 -16.23 -3.54
N SER A 171 -27.46 -16.33 -4.52
CA SER A 171 -26.35 -15.39 -4.76
C SER A 171 -26.72 -14.20 -5.65
N GLY A 172 -27.66 -14.37 -6.59
CA GLY A 172 -27.93 -13.39 -7.64
C GLY A 172 -26.76 -13.19 -8.63
N LEU A 173 -25.73 -14.03 -8.59
CA LEU A 173 -24.58 -14.00 -9.50
C LEU A 173 -24.78 -14.98 -10.66
N SER A 174 -24.17 -14.70 -11.82
CA SER A 174 -24.01 -15.74 -12.85
C SER A 174 -22.91 -16.72 -12.45
N ILE A 175 -22.90 -17.93 -13.03
CA ILE A 175 -21.79 -18.87 -12.81
C ILE A 175 -20.46 -18.28 -13.28
N GLN A 176 -20.47 -17.47 -14.35
CA GLN A 176 -19.28 -16.82 -14.87
C GLN A 176 -18.65 -15.84 -13.87
N ASP A 177 -19.49 -15.15 -13.08
CA ASP A 177 -19.06 -14.23 -12.03
C ASP A 177 -18.68 -14.98 -10.73
N ALA A 178 -19.41 -16.04 -10.38
CA ALA A 178 -19.08 -16.90 -9.25
C ALA A 178 -17.71 -17.58 -9.39
N THR A 179 -17.24 -17.83 -10.61
CA THR A 179 -15.89 -18.36 -10.91
C THR A 179 -14.76 -17.31 -10.79
N LEU A 180 -15.04 -16.06 -10.41
CA LEU A 180 -14.00 -15.05 -10.14
C LEU A 180 -13.53 -15.13 -8.69
N LEU A 181 -12.28 -15.58 -8.45
CA LEU A 181 -11.67 -15.51 -7.13
C LEU A 181 -11.29 -14.05 -6.84
N LYS A 182 -12.02 -13.43 -5.91
CA LYS A 182 -11.65 -12.14 -5.31
C LYS A 182 -11.17 -12.37 -3.89
N ILE A 183 -9.96 -11.91 -3.57
CA ILE A 183 -9.49 -11.86 -2.18
C ILE A 183 -9.19 -10.42 -1.76
N ARG A 184 -9.26 -10.19 -0.45
CA ARG A 184 -8.63 -9.07 0.24
C ARG A 184 -7.57 -9.63 1.17
N VAL A 185 -6.36 -9.11 1.08
CA VAL A 185 -5.27 -9.37 2.02
C VAL A 185 -5.12 -8.14 2.90
N VAL A 186 -5.16 -8.32 4.21
CA VAL A 186 -4.80 -7.31 5.21
C VAL A 186 -3.47 -7.72 5.83
N TYR A 187 -2.47 -6.87 5.68
CA TYR A 187 -1.11 -7.10 6.14
C TYR A 187 -0.69 -5.95 7.06
N HIS A 188 -0.26 -6.31 8.26
CA HIS A 188 0.15 -5.38 9.29
C HIS A 188 1.65 -5.07 9.13
N HIS A 189 1.98 -3.93 8.50
CA HIS A 189 3.35 -3.52 8.22
C HIS A 189 3.94 -2.69 9.38
N PRO A 190 5.09 -3.08 9.98
CA PRO A 190 5.70 -2.32 11.07
C PRO A 190 6.19 -0.95 10.57
N LEU A 191 5.95 0.10 11.35
CA LEU A 191 6.41 1.44 11.03
C LEU A 191 7.93 1.55 11.22
N ILE A 192 8.64 1.89 10.13
CA ILE A 192 10.11 1.97 10.10
C ILE A 192 10.68 3.09 11.02
N MET A 193 9.88 4.11 11.37
CA MET A 193 10.35 5.30 12.09
C MET A 193 9.67 5.49 13.48
N PRO A 194 10.30 5.08 14.60
CA PRO A 194 9.73 5.12 15.95
C PRO A 194 9.54 6.54 16.54
N PHE A 195 9.87 7.58 15.77
CA PHE A 195 9.66 8.97 16.18
C PHE A 195 8.22 9.43 15.94
N VAL A 196 7.50 8.78 15.02
CA VAL A 196 6.12 9.14 14.68
C VAL A 196 5.19 8.91 15.87
N ASP A 197 5.36 7.81 16.60
CA ASP A 197 4.56 7.47 17.78
C ASP A 197 4.81 8.45 18.94
N HIS A 198 6.08 8.84 19.15
CA HIS A 198 6.44 9.87 20.12
C HIS A 198 5.93 11.27 19.73
N LEU A 199 5.92 11.61 18.43
CA LEU A 199 5.38 12.87 17.93
C LEU A 199 3.85 12.91 18.03
N PHE A 200 3.14 11.82 17.71
CA PHE A 200 1.70 11.70 17.92
C PHE A 200 1.33 11.74 19.40
N ALA A 201 2.08 11.05 20.28
CA ALA A 201 1.87 11.14 21.73
C ALA A 201 2.13 12.56 22.29
N ARG A 202 3.04 13.33 21.68
CA ARG A 202 3.42 14.67 22.16
C ARG A 202 2.57 15.82 21.57
N PHE A 203 2.08 15.67 20.34
CA PHE A 203 1.39 16.72 19.58
C PHE A 203 0.00 16.32 19.02
N GLY A 204 -0.34 15.04 19.00
CA GLY A 204 -1.53 14.49 18.32
C GLY A 204 -2.88 14.68 19.03
N GLY A 205 -2.92 15.30 20.20
CA GLY A 205 -4.11 15.43 21.05
C GLY A 205 -5.22 16.37 20.57
N GLY A 206 -5.35 16.62 19.27
CA GLY A 206 -6.30 17.60 18.71
C GLY A 206 -6.92 17.20 17.38
N ALA A 207 -6.13 17.20 16.29
CA ALA A 207 -6.67 17.13 14.92
C ALA A 207 -6.57 15.75 14.25
N PHE A 208 -5.46 15.02 14.42
CA PHE A 208 -5.25 13.74 13.72
C PHE A 208 -5.96 12.56 14.40
N ALA A 209 -6.03 12.57 15.73
CA ALA A 209 -6.69 11.51 16.52
C ALA A 209 -8.22 11.44 16.33
N GLN A 210 -8.87 12.45 15.74
CA GLN A 210 -10.31 12.41 15.41
C GLN A 210 -10.59 11.85 14.01
N ALA A 211 -9.58 11.73 13.14
CA ALA A 211 -9.77 11.27 11.76
C ALA A 211 -9.82 9.72 11.65
N GLN A 212 -9.37 9.00 12.67
CA GLN A 212 -9.39 7.54 12.73
C GLN A 212 -10.02 7.09 14.05
N GLY A 213 -10.92 6.09 13.97
CA GLY A 213 -11.69 5.60 15.12
C GLY A 213 -10.77 5.10 16.23
N VAL A 214 -10.80 5.77 17.39
CA VAL A 214 -9.88 5.54 18.52
C VAL A 214 -10.24 4.27 19.30
N GLN A 215 -10.10 3.12 18.65
CA GLN A 215 -10.08 1.79 19.26
C GLN A 215 -8.82 1.01 18.88
N ASP A 216 -8.22 1.26 17.71
CA ASP A 216 -6.99 0.56 17.31
C ASP A 216 -5.79 1.20 18.02
N ARG A 217 -5.39 0.55 19.11
CA ARG A 217 -4.63 1.13 20.22
C ARG A 217 -3.16 0.76 20.10
N LEU A 218 -2.32 1.73 19.76
CA LEU A 218 -0.87 1.71 20.05
C LEU A 218 -0.18 0.40 19.63
N LEU A 219 -0.44 -0.04 18.40
CA LEU A 219 0.39 -1.04 17.73
C LEU A 219 1.34 -0.28 16.79
N ASP A 220 2.63 -0.63 16.80
CA ASP A 220 3.70 0.01 16.01
C ASP A 220 3.59 -0.31 14.50
N THR A 221 2.37 -0.51 13.99
CA THR A 221 2.09 -1.33 12.83
C THR A 221 0.87 -0.78 12.08
N PHE A 222 1.05 -0.42 10.81
CA PHE A 222 -0.01 0.14 9.96
C PHE A 222 -0.72 -0.97 9.15
N PRO A 223 -2.06 -1.08 9.20
CA PRO A 223 -2.79 -2.05 8.39
C PRO A 223 -2.81 -1.62 6.93
N LEU A 224 -2.12 -2.36 6.07
CA LEU A 224 -2.19 -2.24 4.62
C LEU A 224 -3.19 -3.25 4.07
N SER A 225 -4.08 -2.83 3.19
CA SER A 225 -5.02 -3.71 2.50
C SER A 225 -4.80 -3.69 0.99
N ALA A 226 -4.81 -4.87 0.38
CA ALA A 226 -4.81 -5.04 -1.07
C ALA A 226 -5.94 -5.99 -1.49
N GLU A 227 -6.59 -5.68 -2.62
CA GLU A 227 -7.58 -6.56 -3.24
C GLU A 227 -7.09 -6.99 -4.62
N ALA A 228 -7.27 -8.26 -4.95
CA ALA A 228 -6.95 -8.81 -6.26
C ALA A 228 -8.06 -9.76 -6.73
N ILE A 229 -8.23 -9.85 -8.06
CA ILE A 229 -9.27 -10.65 -8.72
C ILE A 229 -8.68 -11.37 -9.93
N PHE A 230 -8.86 -12.69 -10.01
CA PHE A 230 -8.64 -13.46 -11.24
C PHE A 230 -9.72 -14.53 -11.40
N ARG A 231 -9.90 -15.01 -12.63
CA ARG A 231 -10.80 -16.14 -12.90
C ARG A 231 -10.14 -17.45 -12.48
N MET A 232 -10.88 -18.27 -11.73
CA MET A 232 -10.47 -19.63 -11.37
C MET A 232 -10.13 -20.43 -12.64
N GLN A 233 -9.05 -21.21 -12.57
CA GLN A 233 -8.58 -22.13 -13.61
C GLN A 233 -8.86 -23.59 -13.20
N SER A 234 -8.73 -23.91 -11.91
CA SER A 234 -9.26 -25.13 -11.29
C SER A 234 -10.69 -24.92 -10.78
N PRO A 235 -11.46 -25.98 -10.47
CA PRO A 235 -12.71 -25.86 -9.72
C PRO A 235 -12.46 -25.24 -8.34
N PHE A 236 -13.40 -24.44 -7.80
CA PHE A 236 -13.33 -23.96 -6.41
C PHE A 236 -13.81 -25.06 -5.45
N THR A 237 -12.97 -25.48 -4.50
CA THR A 237 -13.21 -26.68 -3.66
C THR A 237 -13.18 -26.44 -2.14
N HIS A 238 -12.89 -25.21 -1.70
CA HIS A 238 -12.65 -24.86 -0.28
C HIS A 238 -13.74 -23.95 0.34
N PRO A 239 -14.95 -24.47 0.63
CA PRO A 239 -16.07 -23.66 1.13
C PRO A 239 -15.86 -23.13 2.56
N GLU A 240 -14.93 -23.69 3.34
CA GLU A 240 -14.71 -23.35 4.76
C GLU A 240 -14.25 -21.91 5.00
N ALA A 241 -13.62 -21.27 4.01
CA ALA A 241 -13.13 -19.90 4.08
C ALA A 241 -14.08 -18.87 3.44
N LEU A 242 -15.25 -19.30 2.97
CA LEU A 242 -16.22 -18.44 2.29
C LEU A 242 -16.97 -17.53 3.25
N GLN A 243 -17.25 -16.31 2.79
CA GLN A 243 -18.14 -15.38 3.47
C GLN A 243 -19.57 -15.49 2.92
N ALA A 244 -20.56 -15.43 3.82
CA ALA A 244 -21.95 -15.19 3.43
C ALA A 244 -22.10 -13.77 2.86
N LEU A 245 -22.97 -13.61 1.87
CA LEU A 245 -23.25 -12.33 1.20
C LEU A 245 -23.73 -11.25 2.19
N SER A 246 -24.41 -11.66 3.27
CA SER A 246 -24.80 -10.78 4.39
C SER A 246 -23.60 -10.16 5.14
N ASN A 247 -22.49 -10.89 5.26
CA ASN A 247 -21.28 -10.42 5.94
C ASN A 247 -20.45 -9.46 5.08
N LEU A 248 -20.66 -9.48 3.75
CA LEU A 248 -20.05 -8.54 2.80
C LEU A 248 -20.77 -7.18 2.76
N GLY A 249 -21.76 -6.97 3.64
CA GLY A 249 -22.69 -5.84 3.65
C GLY A 249 -22.10 -4.48 4.07
N ARG A 250 -21.88 -3.62 3.07
CA ARG A 250 -21.49 -2.19 3.10
C ARG A 250 -20.10 -1.83 3.67
N PRO A 251 -19.33 -0.96 2.98
CA PRO A 251 -18.15 -0.35 3.58
C PRO A 251 -18.57 0.50 4.80
N GLN A 252 -17.80 0.40 5.87
CA GLN A 252 -18.05 1.15 7.10
C GLN A 252 -17.95 2.66 6.83
N PRO A 253 -18.95 3.49 7.25
CA PRO A 253 -18.84 4.93 7.18
C PRO A 253 -17.72 5.41 8.12
N GLY A 254 -16.55 5.66 7.55
CA GLY A 254 -15.33 5.96 8.31
C GLY A 254 -14.04 5.79 7.49
N GLN A 255 -14.05 4.95 6.45
CA GLN A 255 -12.94 4.90 5.49
C GLN A 255 -13.14 5.91 4.36
N THR A 256 -12.73 7.16 4.61
CA THR A 256 -12.52 8.13 3.52
C THR A 256 -11.25 7.74 2.77
N SER A 257 -11.39 6.89 1.76
CA SER A 257 -10.38 6.66 0.72
C SER A 257 -10.24 7.91 -0.14
N SER A 258 -9.66 8.97 0.43
CA SER A 258 -9.34 10.21 -0.27
C SER A 258 -7.97 10.08 -0.93
N GLU A 259 -7.89 9.26 -1.99
CA GLU A 259 -6.77 9.27 -2.94
C GLU A 259 -7.32 9.08 -4.36
N ASN A 260 -7.48 10.23 -5.04
CA ASN A 260 -7.70 10.43 -6.46
C ASN A 260 -8.52 9.39 -7.24
N ALA A 261 -9.80 9.72 -7.44
CA ALA A 261 -10.39 9.54 -8.75
C ALA A 261 -9.58 10.37 -9.78
N GLY A 262 -8.65 9.72 -10.47
CA GLY A 262 -8.07 10.28 -11.68
C GLY A 262 -9.17 10.39 -12.74
N GLU A 263 -9.55 11.62 -13.09
CA GLU A 263 -10.59 11.87 -14.10
C GLU A 263 -10.07 11.56 -15.52
N GLY A 264 -10.00 10.27 -15.83
CA GLY A 264 -9.75 9.77 -17.17
C GLY A 264 -11.04 9.85 -17.99
N SER A 265 -11.09 10.80 -18.92
CA SER A 265 -12.21 11.01 -19.84
C SER A 265 -12.63 9.70 -20.53
N ARG A 266 -13.95 9.48 -20.62
CA ARG A 266 -14.53 8.36 -21.37
C ARG A 266 -14.33 8.56 -22.87
N GLU A 267 -13.26 8.01 -23.43
CA GLU A 267 -13.12 7.87 -24.88
C GLU A 267 -13.67 6.49 -25.31
N SER A 268 -14.73 6.51 -26.12
CA SER A 268 -15.38 5.30 -26.63
C SER A 268 -14.56 4.66 -27.76
N ALA A 269 -13.58 3.84 -27.40
CA ALA A 269 -12.77 3.11 -28.37
C ALA A 269 -13.59 2.05 -29.14
N ASN A 270 -13.71 2.26 -30.45
CA ASN A 270 -14.34 1.37 -31.43
C ASN A 270 -13.52 0.05 -31.56
N PRO A 271 -14.12 -1.15 -31.62
CA PRO A 271 -13.36 -2.40 -31.68
C PRO A 271 -12.77 -2.61 -33.08
N GLY A 272 -11.52 -2.21 -33.29
CA GLY A 272 -10.90 -2.34 -34.62
C GLY A 272 -9.39 -2.05 -34.75
N THR A 273 -8.66 -1.78 -33.66
CA THR A 273 -7.23 -1.46 -33.74
C THR A 273 -6.45 -2.17 -32.64
N VAL A 274 -5.66 -3.17 -33.03
CA VAL A 274 -4.65 -3.80 -32.16
C VAL A 274 -3.48 -2.82 -31.98
N PRO A 275 -2.99 -2.57 -30.76
CA PRO A 275 -1.74 -1.83 -30.57
C PRO A 275 -0.56 -2.63 -31.15
N GLU A 276 0.21 -1.99 -32.03
CA GLU A 276 1.44 -2.54 -32.59
C GLU A 276 2.51 -2.62 -31.48
N LEU A 277 2.99 -3.82 -31.18
CA LEU A 277 4.07 -4.01 -30.21
C LEU A 277 5.40 -3.54 -30.83
N PRO A 278 6.29 -2.89 -30.06
CA PRO A 278 7.61 -2.51 -30.56
C PRO A 278 8.41 -3.76 -30.96
N GLU A 279 8.99 -3.70 -32.15
CA GLU A 279 9.80 -4.76 -32.74
C GLU A 279 11.09 -4.95 -31.92
N TYR A 280 11.19 -6.08 -31.21
CA TYR A 280 12.40 -6.46 -30.50
C TYR A 280 13.45 -6.96 -31.51
N ALA A 281 14.62 -6.32 -31.53
CA ALA A 281 15.72 -6.70 -32.39
C ALA A 281 16.22 -8.13 -32.06
N ASP A 282 16.30 -8.96 -33.10
CA ASP A 282 16.85 -10.32 -33.05
C ASP A 282 18.38 -10.30 -32.95
N GLU A 283 18.91 -10.37 -31.72
CA GLU A 283 20.29 -10.80 -31.49
C GLU A 283 20.29 -12.28 -31.08
N GLY A 284 20.39 -13.15 -32.09
CA GLY A 284 20.25 -14.59 -31.93
C GLY A 284 21.28 -15.23 -31.00
N ALA A 285 20.80 -15.78 -29.88
CA ALA A 285 21.48 -16.78 -29.09
C ALA A 285 20.80 -18.15 -29.34
N SER A 286 21.38 -18.97 -30.22
CA SER A 286 20.85 -20.30 -30.51
C SER A 286 20.99 -21.23 -29.30
N CYS A 287 19.86 -21.72 -28.80
CA CYS A 287 19.86 -22.85 -27.87
C CYS A 287 20.07 -24.14 -28.68
N ALA A 288 21.29 -24.68 -28.66
CA ALA A 288 21.56 -25.99 -29.22
C ALA A 288 20.89 -27.08 -28.35
N GLU A 289 20.16 -27.98 -29.00
CA GLU A 289 19.62 -29.19 -28.38
C GLU A 289 20.77 -30.14 -28.02
N ASP A 290 20.98 -30.44 -26.74
CA ASP A 290 21.75 -31.62 -26.34
C ASP A 290 21.29 -32.20 -24.99
N SER A 291 21.09 -33.52 -25.00
CA SER A 291 21.10 -34.48 -23.89
C SER A 291 20.21 -34.26 -22.65
N SER A 292 19.19 -35.12 -22.56
CA SER A 292 18.50 -35.47 -21.31
C SER A 292 19.48 -35.95 -20.22
N PRO A 293 19.40 -35.47 -18.97
CA PRO A 293 20.11 -36.08 -17.85
C PRO A 293 19.39 -37.36 -17.37
N PRO A 294 20.13 -38.40 -16.90
CA PRO A 294 19.54 -39.65 -16.45
C PRO A 294 18.88 -39.51 -15.06
N ALA A 295 17.87 -40.34 -14.80
CA ALA A 295 17.27 -40.46 -13.47
C ALA A 295 18.28 -41.06 -12.48
N THR A 296 18.53 -40.36 -11.38
CA THR A 296 19.24 -40.87 -10.19
C THR A 296 18.49 -40.48 -8.91
N GLU A 297 18.70 -41.28 -7.87
CA GLU A 297 17.79 -41.42 -6.73
C GLU A 297 17.72 -40.19 -5.81
N GLY A 298 16.61 -40.07 -5.08
CA GLY A 298 16.27 -38.88 -4.34
C GLY A 298 17.19 -38.59 -3.16
N THR A 299 17.62 -37.33 -3.05
CA THR A 299 17.90 -36.70 -1.76
C THR A 299 17.31 -35.30 -1.81
N ASN A 300 16.28 -35.04 -1.01
CA ASN A 300 15.54 -33.79 -1.05
C ASN A 300 16.28 -32.75 -0.18
N PRO A 301 16.91 -31.70 -0.74
CA PRO A 301 17.83 -30.82 0.00
C PRO A 301 17.14 -30.03 1.13
N LEU A 302 15.82 -29.90 1.07
CA LEU A 302 14.98 -29.30 2.09
C LEU A 302 14.96 -30.14 3.39
N LEU A 303 15.05 -31.47 3.30
CA LEU A 303 15.08 -32.37 4.46
C LEU A 303 16.43 -32.37 5.17
N ASP A 304 17.54 -32.20 4.45
CA ASP A 304 18.89 -32.16 5.04
C ASP A 304 19.10 -30.88 5.88
N TYR A 305 18.53 -29.75 5.43
CA TYR A 305 18.53 -28.50 6.20
C TYR A 305 17.71 -28.62 7.51
N ILE A 306 16.53 -29.26 7.46
CA ILE A 306 15.69 -29.49 8.64
C ILE A 306 16.38 -30.44 9.63
N ASN A 307 16.96 -31.55 9.16
CA ASN A 307 17.66 -32.50 10.01
C ASN A 307 18.93 -31.92 10.65
N ARG A 308 19.65 -31.01 9.99
CA ARG A 308 20.79 -30.30 10.59
C ARG A 308 20.43 -29.42 11.79
N GLN A 309 19.21 -28.91 11.87
CA GLN A 309 18.77 -28.03 12.95
C GLN A 309 18.16 -28.77 14.16
N GLY A 310 17.81 -30.07 14.02
CA GLY A 310 17.22 -30.87 15.10
C GLY A 310 18.22 -31.48 16.11
N GLY A 311 19.52 -31.23 15.95
CA GLY A 311 20.61 -31.95 16.61
C GLY A 311 21.10 -31.43 17.96
N SER A 312 20.22 -31.02 18.88
CA SER A 312 20.58 -30.81 20.30
C SER A 312 19.35 -30.93 21.20
N GLY A 313 19.33 -31.94 22.07
CA GLY A 313 18.12 -32.33 22.80
C GLY A 313 17.95 -31.68 24.18
N SER A 314 16.69 -31.46 24.58
CA SER A 314 16.25 -31.56 25.98
C SER A 314 14.72 -31.69 26.10
N SER A 315 14.26 -32.83 26.60
CA SER A 315 13.01 -33.03 27.39
C SER A 315 11.71 -32.30 27.00
N ASN A 316 10.76 -33.04 26.41
CA ASN A 316 9.32 -32.72 26.49
C ASN A 316 8.75 -33.10 27.87
N PRO A 317 8.00 -32.22 28.57
CA PRO A 317 7.28 -32.55 29.79
C PRO A 317 5.75 -32.49 29.61
N PHE A 318 5.17 -33.25 28.66
CA PHE A 318 3.70 -33.38 28.56
C PHE A 318 3.23 -34.65 27.83
N SER A 319 3.19 -35.79 28.53
CA SER A 319 2.37 -36.98 28.20
C SER A 319 2.42 -38.01 29.33
N ALA A 320 1.40 -38.03 30.21
CA ALA A 320 1.17 -39.11 31.18
C ALA A 320 -0.25 -39.05 31.78
N VAL A 321 -1.28 -39.39 30.99
CA VAL A 321 -2.60 -39.82 31.50
C VAL A 321 -3.20 -40.85 30.53
N SER A 322 -3.03 -42.13 30.81
CA SER A 322 -4.01 -43.23 30.63
C SER A 322 -3.33 -44.57 30.94
N GLU A 323 -4.03 -45.39 31.76
CA GLU A 323 -3.67 -46.72 32.29
C GLU A 323 -2.47 -46.79 33.28
#